data_AF-A0A2E5E0A0-F1
#
_entry.id   AF-A0A2E5E0A0-F1
#
_cell.length_a   1.000
_cell.length_b   1.000
_cell.length_c   1.000
_cell.angle_alpha   90.00
_cell.angle_beta   90.00
_cell.angle_gamma   90.00
#
_symmetry.space_group_name_H-M   'P 1'
#
loop_
_entity.id
_entity.type
_entity.pdbx_description
1 polymer ?
#
loop_
_entity_poly.entity_id
_entity_poly.type
_entity_poly.pdbx_seq_one_letter_code
_entity_poly.pdbx_strand_id
1 'polypeptide(L)'
;MSNETNTAVPQGAGGAKLGWTLVVLLMIVGMVVAYFTLDAGKVYVETKEQSYTQYSTSTAVDMWVPMESGEAREAMHQGAVNSGTRVISTIDENDSLAAEAGDSGYSSEVSAQVRGRIETGASVEMVHLTGTTTSVSWLPTDEAPEEGMTATGEVSKWNVTTGLPYNMPAADRPENSSFSVSRTVGLWLAAILTLAIMSFLCGDNPFYKTAEAILVGSSAGYAMAYAFYTGIVDQLLINLFPAMVREWTSPGLPWSYSWDWVYVIPAILAVMLVCRLLPKGGWIARWPLAFIIGATAGFRLTSHLESDFLLQIKGTITTLWAENANGQFDLWNSVGAIVILLGVLLCLVYFFFSLEHKGAVGKAARGGIFVLMITFGAAFGLTVMGRITLLTERFDFLFKEWLHLM
;
A
#
# COMPACT_ATOMS: atom_id res chain seq x y z
N MET A 1 -50.42 -19.12 -6.64
CA MET A 1 -50.31 -19.67 -5.28
C MET A 1 -49.37 -18.78 -4.49
N SER A 2 -49.95 -17.77 -3.86
CA SER A 2 -49.31 -16.85 -2.92
C SER A 2 -49.23 -17.53 -1.56
N ASN A 3 -48.03 -17.74 -1.04
CA ASN A 3 -47.80 -18.03 0.37
C ASN A 3 -46.47 -17.40 0.78
N GLU A 4 -46.51 -16.08 0.98
CA GLU A 4 -45.52 -15.42 1.83
C GLU A 4 -45.87 -15.74 3.28
N THR A 5 -45.12 -16.67 3.87
CA THR A 5 -45.13 -16.89 5.31
C THR A 5 -44.43 -15.71 5.98
N ASN A 6 -45.22 -14.70 6.34
CA ASN A 6 -44.85 -13.68 7.31
C ASN A 6 -44.47 -14.37 8.62
N THR A 7 -43.17 -14.39 8.93
CA THR A 7 -42.72 -14.56 10.31
C THR A 7 -43.19 -13.36 11.11
N ALA A 8 -43.95 -13.58 12.19
CA ALA A 8 -44.37 -12.51 13.06
C ALA A 8 -43.15 -11.93 13.76
N VAL A 9 -42.62 -10.82 13.24
CA VAL A 9 -41.72 -9.94 14.00
C VAL A 9 -42.53 -9.43 15.17
N PRO A 10 -42.12 -9.68 16.44
CA PRO A 10 -42.84 -9.14 17.58
C PRO A 10 -42.85 -7.61 17.44
N GLN A 11 -44.04 -7.03 17.38
CA GLN A 11 -44.21 -5.58 17.38
C GLN A 11 -43.53 -5.05 18.65
N GLY A 12 -42.35 -4.45 18.46
CA GLY A 12 -41.55 -3.89 19.55
C GLY A 12 -42.37 -2.85 20.30
N ALA A 13 -42.67 -3.19 21.55
CA ALA A 13 -43.35 -2.34 22.51
C ALA A 13 -42.71 -0.93 22.55
N GLY A 14 -43.55 0.10 22.59
CA GLY A 14 -43.13 1.51 22.66
C GLY A 14 -42.16 1.86 23.80
N GLY A 15 -41.95 0.96 24.77
CA GLY A 15 -40.95 1.10 25.83
C GLY A 15 -39.50 1.05 25.35
N ALA A 16 -39.17 0.30 24.28
CA ALA A 16 -37.80 0.23 23.75
C ALA A 16 -37.37 1.55 23.10
N LYS A 17 -38.30 2.24 22.42
CA LYS A 17 -38.05 3.56 21.83
C LYS A 17 -37.87 4.63 22.92
N LEU A 18 -38.68 4.58 23.99
CA LEU A 18 -38.60 5.52 25.13
C LEU A 18 -37.31 5.37 25.95
N GLY A 19 -36.92 4.12 26.27
CA GLY A 19 -35.65 3.85 26.96
C GLY A 19 -34.44 4.30 26.14
N TRP A 20 -34.48 4.10 24.82
CA TRP A 20 -33.38 4.49 23.96
C TRP A 20 -33.30 6.00 23.72
N THR A 21 -34.43 6.70 23.57
CA THR A 21 -34.42 8.18 23.54
C THR A 21 -33.83 8.77 24.82
N LEU A 22 -34.05 8.14 25.97
CA LEU A 22 -33.48 8.58 27.24
C LEU A 22 -31.95 8.36 27.29
N VAL A 23 -31.45 7.23 26.77
CA VAL A 23 -30.01 6.95 26.69
C VAL A 23 -29.32 7.90 25.74
N VAL A 24 -29.92 8.20 24.58
CA VAL A 24 -29.40 9.20 23.63
C VAL A 24 -29.42 10.59 24.25
N LEU A 25 -30.48 10.95 24.96
CA LEU A 25 -30.57 12.24 25.64
C LEU A 25 -29.53 12.33 26.77
N LEU A 26 -29.30 11.26 27.52
CA LEU A 26 -28.21 11.16 28.49
C LEU A 26 -26.82 11.20 27.85
N MET A 27 -26.65 10.60 26.68
CA MET A 27 -25.40 10.60 25.92
C MET A 27 -25.12 12.00 25.35
N ILE A 28 -26.13 12.69 24.80
CA ILE A 28 -26.05 14.07 24.34
C ILE A 28 -25.79 15.01 25.53
N VAL A 29 -26.48 14.82 26.66
CA VAL A 29 -26.23 15.60 27.88
C VAL A 29 -24.82 15.32 28.41
N GLY A 30 -24.37 14.07 28.41
CA GLY A 30 -23.00 13.68 28.78
C GLY A 30 -21.95 14.29 27.83
N MET A 31 -22.24 14.35 26.52
CA MET A 31 -21.42 15.00 25.50
C MET A 31 -21.32 16.51 25.73
N VAL A 32 -22.44 17.17 26.01
CA VAL A 32 -22.48 18.61 26.33
C VAL A 32 -21.74 18.88 27.63
N VAL A 33 -21.95 18.07 28.67
CA VAL A 33 -21.23 18.20 29.93
C VAL A 33 -19.73 17.99 29.72
N ALA A 34 -19.28 16.92 29.04
CA ALA A 34 -17.87 16.67 28.76
C ALA A 34 -17.21 17.80 27.94
N TYR A 35 -17.93 18.36 26.96
CA TYR A 35 -17.48 19.50 26.18
C TYR A 35 -17.22 20.74 27.05
N PHE A 36 -18.09 21.00 28.03
CA PHE A 36 -17.96 22.15 28.93
C PHE A 36 -17.04 21.89 30.13
N THR A 37 -16.87 20.65 30.59
CA THR A 37 -16.17 20.34 31.85
C THR A 37 -14.77 19.77 31.69
N LEU A 38 -14.42 19.12 30.58
CA LEU A 38 -13.17 18.34 30.46
C LEU A 38 -12.17 18.83 29.40
N ASP A 39 -12.40 19.98 28.74
CA ASP A 39 -11.66 20.36 27.50
C ASP A 39 -11.70 19.21 26.45
N ALA A 40 -12.69 18.32 26.56
CA ALA A 40 -12.76 17.05 25.85
C ALA A 40 -13.05 17.27 24.36
N GLY A 41 -12.29 16.58 23.52
CA GLY A 41 -12.45 16.57 22.07
C GLY A 41 -11.99 17.85 21.36
N LYS A 42 -11.24 18.74 22.03
CA LYS A 42 -10.59 19.89 21.39
C LYS A 42 -9.23 19.52 20.82
N VAL A 43 -9.03 19.76 19.53
CA VAL A 43 -7.76 19.48 18.84
C VAL A 43 -7.01 20.78 18.59
N TYR A 44 -5.79 20.85 19.13
CA TYR A 44 -4.87 21.97 18.89
C TYR A 44 -3.86 21.57 17.82
N VAL A 45 -3.49 22.54 16.99
CA VAL A 45 -2.51 22.36 15.92
C VAL A 45 -1.40 23.37 16.05
N GLU A 46 -0.19 22.94 15.72
CA GLU A 46 0.96 23.80 15.58
C GLU A 46 1.22 24.02 14.08
N THR A 47 1.31 25.27 13.67
CA THR A 47 1.68 25.63 12.30
C THR A 47 3.14 26.04 12.29
N LYS A 48 3.97 25.29 11.57
CA LYS A 48 5.37 25.65 11.30
C LYS A 48 5.50 26.02 9.83
N GLU A 49 6.08 27.18 9.56
CA GLU A 49 6.48 27.57 8.21
C GLU A 49 7.68 26.72 7.81
N GLN A 50 7.57 25.97 6.72
CA GLN A 50 8.69 25.31 6.08
C GLN A 50 9.04 26.09 4.81
N SER A 51 10.32 26.38 4.62
CA SER A 51 10.82 27.04 3.43
C SER A 51 11.87 26.18 2.74
N TYR A 52 11.78 26.15 1.41
CA TYR A 52 12.75 25.50 0.55
C TYR A 52 13.26 26.52 -0.46
N THR A 53 14.57 26.53 -0.64
CA THR A 53 15.28 27.39 -1.58
C THR A 53 15.67 26.58 -2.81
N GLN A 54 15.42 27.14 -3.99
CA GLN A 54 15.80 26.54 -5.25
C GLN A 54 17.29 26.79 -5.54
N TYR A 55 17.99 25.71 -5.87
CA TYR A 55 19.37 25.75 -6.31
C TYR A 55 19.49 25.16 -7.70
N SER A 56 20.29 25.80 -8.55
CA SER A 56 20.67 25.30 -9.86
C SER A 56 22.12 24.83 -9.85
N THR A 57 22.33 23.60 -10.29
CA THR A 57 23.67 23.04 -10.57
C THR A 57 23.85 22.99 -12.07
N SER A 58 24.92 23.59 -12.55
CA SER A 58 25.29 23.56 -13.97
C SER A 58 26.45 22.59 -14.14
N THR A 59 26.20 21.46 -14.77
CA THR A 59 27.22 20.43 -15.01
C THR A 59 27.55 20.39 -16.49
N ALA A 60 28.83 20.42 -16.83
CA ALA A 60 29.28 20.16 -18.18
C ALA A 60 29.05 18.69 -18.49
N VAL A 61 28.26 18.41 -19.52
CA VAL A 61 27.93 17.07 -19.97
C VAL A 61 28.63 16.83 -21.30
N ASP A 62 29.39 15.74 -21.35
CA ASP A 62 30.05 15.21 -22.53
C ASP A 62 29.95 13.69 -22.45
N MET A 63 28.84 13.13 -22.95
CA MET A 63 28.56 11.70 -22.82
C MET A 63 27.90 11.07 -24.04
N TRP A 64 28.23 9.80 -24.25
CA TRP A 64 27.62 8.91 -25.22
C TRP A 64 26.58 8.04 -24.54
N VAL A 65 25.33 8.17 -24.97
CA VAL A 65 24.21 7.42 -24.38
C VAL A 65 23.32 6.89 -25.51
N PRO A 66 22.73 5.68 -25.38
CA PRO A 66 21.77 5.20 -26.36
C PRO A 66 20.61 6.19 -26.55
N MET A 67 20.25 6.49 -27.80
CA MET A 67 19.20 7.47 -28.14
C MET A 67 17.85 7.17 -27.48
N GLU A 68 17.55 5.88 -27.31
CA GLU A 68 16.30 5.39 -26.76
C GLU A 68 16.23 5.43 -25.22
N SER A 69 17.34 5.75 -24.55
CA SER A 69 17.41 5.73 -23.08
C SER A 69 16.67 6.92 -22.44
N GLY A 70 16.22 6.73 -21.20
CA GLY A 70 15.66 7.82 -20.40
C GLY A 70 16.69 8.90 -20.08
N GLU A 71 17.95 8.51 -19.91
CA GLU A 71 19.09 9.39 -19.62
C GLU A 71 19.35 10.39 -20.75
N ALA A 72 19.32 9.94 -22.01
CA ALA A 72 19.49 10.83 -23.16
C ALA A 72 18.38 11.90 -23.22
N ARG A 73 17.15 11.50 -22.90
CA ARG A 73 15.98 12.39 -22.93
C ARG A 73 16.00 13.40 -21.79
N GLU A 74 16.41 12.96 -20.61
CA GLU A 74 16.57 13.82 -19.43
C GLU A 74 17.67 14.86 -19.66
N ALA A 75 18.83 14.44 -20.17
CA ALA A 75 19.93 15.34 -20.48
C ALA A 75 19.55 16.38 -21.57
N MET A 76 18.85 15.96 -22.63
CA MET A 76 18.33 16.91 -23.65
C MET A 76 17.31 17.90 -23.07
N HIS A 77 16.43 17.45 -22.17
CA HIS A 77 15.47 18.33 -21.50
C HIS A 77 16.17 19.34 -20.58
N GLN A 78 17.25 18.95 -19.91
CA GLN A 78 18.07 19.83 -19.08
C GLN A 78 18.98 20.77 -19.88
N GLY A 79 18.93 20.73 -21.23
CA GLY A 79 19.61 21.66 -22.11
C GLY A 79 20.83 21.11 -22.87
N ALA A 80 21.12 19.80 -22.78
CA ALA A 80 22.20 19.19 -23.56
C ALA A 80 21.89 19.20 -25.07
N VAL A 81 22.90 19.47 -25.89
CA VAL A 81 22.78 19.53 -27.35
C VAL A 81 23.31 18.24 -27.96
N ASN A 82 22.60 17.70 -28.94
CA ASN A 82 23.10 16.59 -29.76
C ASN A 82 24.19 17.12 -30.70
N SER A 83 25.43 16.71 -30.49
CA SER A 83 26.58 17.08 -31.34
C SER A 83 26.99 15.99 -32.33
N GLY A 84 26.42 14.78 -32.24
CA GLY A 84 26.70 13.69 -33.17
C GLY A 84 25.95 12.41 -32.83
N THR A 85 25.76 11.56 -33.84
CA THR A 85 25.09 10.26 -33.69
C THR A 85 25.95 9.18 -34.33
N ARG A 86 26.08 8.01 -33.68
CA ARG A 86 26.85 6.87 -34.18
C ARG A 86 26.06 5.58 -33.97
N VAL A 87 25.89 4.78 -35.01
CA VAL A 87 25.27 3.45 -34.92
C VAL A 87 26.36 2.43 -34.62
N ILE A 88 26.14 1.61 -33.58
CA ILE A 88 27.05 0.54 -33.16
C ILE A 88 26.37 -0.80 -33.39
N SER A 89 27.06 -1.70 -34.08
CA SER A 89 26.54 -3.01 -34.47
C SER A 89 27.44 -4.17 -34.04
N THR A 90 28.68 -3.89 -33.66
CA THR A 90 29.67 -4.89 -33.25
C THR A 90 30.29 -4.57 -31.89
N ILE A 91 30.79 -5.59 -31.21
CA ILE A 91 31.44 -5.45 -29.89
C ILE A 91 32.73 -4.61 -30.02
N ASP A 92 33.47 -4.75 -31.12
CA ASP A 92 34.69 -3.96 -31.38
C ASP A 92 34.38 -2.46 -31.57
N GLU A 93 33.24 -2.12 -32.18
CA GLU A 93 32.75 -0.74 -32.28
C GLU A 93 32.35 -0.17 -30.91
N ASN A 94 31.81 -0.99 -30.01
CA ASN A 94 31.49 -0.58 -28.64
C ASN A 94 32.76 -0.32 -27.81
N ASP A 95 33.73 -1.23 -27.88
CA ASP A 95 34.98 -1.12 -27.12
C ASP A 95 35.85 0.04 -27.65
N SER A 96 35.80 0.34 -28.95
CA SER A 96 36.44 1.54 -29.52
C SER A 96 35.76 2.84 -29.09
N LEU A 97 34.42 2.88 -29.01
CA LEU A 97 33.72 4.05 -28.48
C LEU A 97 34.07 4.28 -26.99
N ALA A 98 34.12 3.20 -26.19
CA ALA A 98 34.53 3.28 -24.79
C ALA A 98 35.96 3.83 -24.63
N ALA A 99 36.87 3.45 -25.53
CA ALA A 99 38.24 3.96 -25.54
C ALA A 99 38.33 5.43 -25.99
N GLU A 100 37.47 5.86 -26.91
CA GLU A 100 37.40 7.25 -27.42
C GLU A 100 36.79 8.23 -26.41
N ALA A 101 35.71 7.82 -25.73
CA ALA A 101 34.95 8.67 -24.81
C ALA A 101 35.53 8.72 -23.38
N GLY A 102 36.29 7.68 -22.99
CA GLY A 102 36.76 7.51 -21.61
C GLY A 102 35.63 7.25 -20.60
N ASP A 103 35.99 6.93 -19.37
CA ASP A 103 35.05 6.49 -18.32
C ASP A 103 34.06 7.60 -17.90
N SER A 104 34.42 8.88 -18.14
CA SER A 104 33.55 10.04 -17.90
C SER A 104 32.52 10.30 -19.00
N GLY A 105 32.82 9.88 -20.23
CA GLY A 105 31.94 10.08 -21.39
C GLY A 105 31.15 8.83 -21.80
N TYR A 106 31.59 7.64 -21.43
CA TYR A 106 30.84 6.40 -21.62
C TYR A 106 30.95 5.52 -20.40
N SER A 107 29.90 5.53 -19.57
CA SER A 107 29.94 4.79 -18.31
C SER A 107 30.04 3.28 -18.55
N SER A 108 30.76 2.59 -17.67
CA SER A 108 30.93 1.14 -17.72
C SER A 108 29.60 0.38 -17.67
N GLU A 109 28.58 0.93 -17.00
CA GLU A 109 27.22 0.38 -16.95
C GLU A 109 26.51 0.48 -18.30
N VAL A 110 26.57 1.64 -18.96
CA VAL A 110 25.97 1.84 -20.28
C VAL A 110 26.69 0.97 -21.32
N SER A 111 28.02 0.84 -21.23
CA SER A 111 28.81 -0.08 -22.07
C SER A 111 28.38 -1.54 -21.93
N ALA A 112 28.15 -2.01 -20.70
CA ALA A 112 27.67 -3.36 -20.46
C ALA A 112 26.26 -3.60 -21.03
N GLN A 113 25.37 -2.61 -20.89
CA GLN A 113 24.02 -2.69 -21.46
C GLN A 113 24.02 -2.77 -22.99
N VAL A 114 24.83 -1.93 -23.65
CA VAL A 114 24.97 -1.93 -25.11
C VAL A 114 25.59 -3.25 -25.59
N ARG A 115 26.60 -3.77 -24.91
CA ARG A 115 27.19 -5.08 -25.20
C ARG A 115 26.15 -6.20 -25.17
N GLY A 116 25.31 -6.24 -24.14
CA GLY A 116 24.22 -7.21 -24.03
C GLY A 116 23.20 -7.11 -25.18
N ARG A 117 22.88 -5.90 -25.64
CA ARG A 117 22.00 -5.70 -26.81
C ARG A 117 22.65 -6.17 -28.12
N ILE A 118 23.94 -5.91 -28.31
CA ILE A 118 24.69 -6.35 -29.50
C ILE A 118 24.80 -7.87 -29.56
N GLU A 119 25.02 -8.54 -28.42
CA GLU A 119 25.05 -10.01 -28.32
C GLU A 119 23.71 -10.66 -28.72
N THR A 120 22.60 -9.95 -28.55
CA THR A 120 21.28 -10.37 -29.05
C THR A 120 21.04 -10.05 -30.54
N GLY A 121 22.03 -9.46 -31.23
CA GLY A 121 21.99 -9.12 -32.65
C GLY A 121 21.33 -7.77 -32.98
N ALA A 122 21.14 -6.90 -31.98
CA ALA A 122 20.56 -5.58 -32.19
C ALA A 122 21.62 -4.51 -32.49
N SER A 123 21.36 -3.63 -33.45
CA SER A 123 22.12 -2.39 -33.66
C SER A 123 21.61 -1.30 -32.71
N VAL A 124 22.51 -0.59 -32.04
CA VAL A 124 22.17 0.50 -31.09
C VAL A 124 22.63 1.83 -31.65
N GLU A 125 21.73 2.80 -31.74
CA GLU A 125 22.04 4.18 -32.11
C GLU A 125 22.44 4.97 -30.86
N MET A 126 23.71 5.41 -30.82
CA MET A 126 24.30 6.19 -29.75
C MET A 126 24.28 7.67 -30.11
N VAL A 127 23.92 8.52 -29.15
CA VAL A 127 23.93 9.98 -29.30
C VAL A 127 25.02 10.57 -28.43
N HIS A 128 25.79 11.48 -29.01
CA HIS A 128 26.75 12.31 -28.32
C HIS A 128 26.06 13.56 -27.80
N LEU A 129 25.95 13.65 -26.48
CA LEU A 129 25.34 14.78 -25.80
C LEU A 129 26.43 15.65 -25.22
N THR A 130 26.54 16.86 -25.76
CA THR A 130 27.49 17.87 -25.32
C THR A 130 26.76 19.14 -24.90
N GLY A 131 27.22 19.78 -23.84
CA GLY A 131 26.72 21.08 -23.44
C GLY A 131 26.75 21.26 -21.93
N THR A 132 25.90 22.14 -21.43
CA THR A 132 25.76 22.37 -19.99
C THR A 132 24.34 22.02 -19.60
N THR A 133 24.17 20.97 -18.80
CA THR A 133 22.85 20.66 -18.24
C THR A 133 22.65 21.48 -16.98
N THR A 134 21.47 22.07 -16.86
CA THR A 134 21.06 22.76 -15.64
C THR A 134 20.06 21.87 -14.91
N SER A 135 20.49 21.29 -13.80
CA SER A 135 19.59 20.56 -12.90
C SER A 135 19.14 21.49 -11.78
N VAL A 136 17.88 21.38 -11.41
CA VAL A 136 17.25 22.21 -10.39
C VAL A 136 16.88 21.33 -9.21
N SER A 137 17.36 21.68 -8.01
CA SER A 137 17.07 20.98 -6.76
C SER A 137 16.48 21.93 -5.73
N TRP A 138 15.61 21.40 -4.87
CA TRP A 138 15.02 22.13 -3.76
C TRP A 138 15.60 21.61 -2.45
N LEU A 139 16.26 22.48 -1.70
CA LEU A 139 16.83 22.17 -0.39
C LEU A 139 16.09 22.94 0.70
N PRO A 140 15.91 22.38 1.91
CA PRO A 140 15.42 23.14 3.06
C PRO A 140 16.29 24.37 3.26
N THR A 141 15.69 25.53 3.53
CA THR A 141 16.44 26.80 3.65
C THR A 141 17.48 26.81 4.78
N ASP A 142 17.31 25.94 5.77
CA ASP A 142 18.22 25.81 6.91
C ASP A 142 19.43 24.89 6.62
N GLU A 143 19.44 24.20 5.48
CA GLU A 143 20.49 23.26 5.07
C GLU A 143 21.51 23.96 4.16
N ALA A 144 22.80 23.74 4.41
CA ALA A 144 23.85 24.34 3.60
C ALA A 144 23.90 23.66 2.21
N PRO A 145 23.96 24.42 1.10
CA PRO A 145 24.05 23.83 -0.23
C PRO A 145 25.39 23.13 -0.44
N GLU A 146 25.40 22.08 -1.26
CA GLU A 146 26.64 21.39 -1.67
C GLU A 146 27.49 22.29 -2.60
N GLU A 147 28.80 22.04 -2.65
CA GLU A 147 29.73 22.79 -3.51
C GLU A 147 29.31 22.69 -4.99
N GLY A 148 29.19 23.85 -5.66
CA GLY A 148 28.80 23.93 -7.08
C GLY A 148 27.33 24.30 -7.33
N MET A 149 26.51 24.39 -6.28
CA MET A 149 25.12 24.84 -6.38
C MET A 149 25.01 26.37 -6.34
N THR A 150 24.26 26.95 -7.28
CA THR A 150 23.97 28.39 -7.33
C THR A 150 22.52 28.66 -6.93
N ALA A 151 22.28 29.55 -5.97
CA ALA A 151 20.92 29.88 -5.55
C ALA A 151 20.20 30.65 -6.67
N THR A 152 19.06 30.13 -7.12
CA THR A 152 18.24 30.76 -8.18
C THR A 152 17.41 31.93 -7.62
N GLY A 153 17.27 32.01 -6.29
CA GLY A 153 16.56 33.07 -5.57
C GLY A 153 15.05 32.80 -5.39
N GLU A 154 14.51 31.74 -5.99
CA GLU A 154 13.14 31.30 -5.74
C GLU A 154 13.05 30.56 -4.39
N VAL A 155 12.12 31.01 -3.55
CA VAL A 155 11.84 30.40 -2.25
C VAL A 155 10.39 29.94 -2.24
N SER A 156 10.19 28.63 -2.10
CA SER A 156 8.88 28.05 -1.89
C SER A 156 8.62 27.97 -0.40
N LYS A 157 7.50 28.55 0.03
CA LYS A 157 7.09 28.59 1.44
C LYS A 157 5.73 27.94 1.57
N TRP A 158 5.61 27.00 2.50
CA TRP A 158 4.32 26.44 2.85
C TRP A 158 4.21 26.22 4.35
N ASN A 159 2.97 26.28 4.82
CA ASN A 159 2.66 26.10 6.22
C ASN A 159 2.34 24.63 6.48
N VAL A 160 3.17 23.94 7.25
CA VAL A 160 2.87 22.59 7.72
C VAL A 160 2.16 22.67 9.06
N THR A 161 0.95 22.11 9.09
CA THR A 161 0.11 22.10 10.29
C THR A 161 0.12 20.71 10.91
N THR A 162 0.83 20.55 12.02
CA THR A 162 0.91 19.30 12.79
C THR A 162 -0.12 19.30 13.92
N GLY A 163 -0.75 18.14 14.16
CA GLY A 163 -1.64 17.97 15.32
C GLY A 163 -0.82 17.78 16.59
N LEU A 164 -1.17 18.49 17.66
CA LEU A 164 -0.58 18.25 18.98
C LEU A 164 -1.17 16.98 19.61
N PRO A 165 -0.45 16.32 20.54
CA PRO A 165 -0.99 15.20 21.30
C PRO A 165 -2.28 15.61 22.03
N TYR A 166 -3.30 14.76 21.93
CA TYR A 166 -4.66 15.06 22.40
C TYR A 166 -4.73 15.38 23.91
N ASN A 167 -3.89 14.74 24.74
CA ASN A 167 -3.86 14.92 26.19
C ASN A 167 -2.85 15.97 26.70
N MET A 168 -2.33 16.85 25.84
CA MET A 168 -1.32 17.85 26.24
C MET A 168 -1.93 18.97 27.12
N PRO A 169 -1.44 19.19 28.36
CA PRO A 169 -1.90 20.26 29.23
C PRO A 169 -1.71 21.63 28.58
N ALA A 170 -2.61 22.57 28.84
CA ALA A 170 -2.54 23.92 28.28
C ALA A 170 -1.21 24.66 28.58
N ALA A 171 -0.54 24.30 29.68
CA ALA A 171 0.75 24.87 30.09
C ALA A 171 1.93 24.42 29.23
N ASP A 172 1.85 23.24 28.59
CA ASP A 172 2.94 22.68 27.79
C ASP A 172 2.76 22.95 26.28
N ARG A 173 1.64 23.59 25.89
CA ARG A 173 1.34 23.85 24.48
C ARG A 173 2.27 24.94 23.91
N PRO A 174 2.87 24.74 22.73
CA PRO A 174 3.71 25.75 22.09
C PRO A 174 2.92 27.04 21.81
N GLU A 175 3.59 28.20 21.84
CA GLU A 175 2.97 29.52 21.66
C GLU A 175 2.25 29.69 20.31
N ASN A 176 2.67 28.95 19.28
CA ASN A 176 2.07 28.94 17.94
C ASN A 176 0.88 27.97 17.81
N SER A 177 0.35 27.46 18.92
CA SER A 177 -0.78 26.54 18.91
C SER A 177 -2.10 27.27 18.65
N SER A 178 -2.83 26.83 17.64
CA SER A 178 -4.17 27.33 17.31
C SER A 178 -5.21 26.23 17.44
N PHE A 179 -6.44 26.62 17.76
CA PHE A 179 -7.56 25.69 17.84
C PHE A 179 -8.02 25.29 16.42
N SER A 180 -7.98 24.00 16.11
CA SER A 180 -8.43 23.49 14.82
C SER A 180 -9.89 23.05 14.89
N VAL A 181 -10.78 23.89 14.37
CA VAL A 181 -12.22 23.60 14.29
C VAL A 181 -12.46 22.34 13.44
N SER A 182 -11.79 22.22 12.29
CA SER A 182 -12.01 21.09 11.37
C SER A 182 -11.61 19.74 11.97
N ARG A 183 -10.46 19.67 12.66
CA ARG A 183 -10.00 18.43 13.32
C ARG A 183 -10.87 18.09 14.53
N THR A 184 -11.29 19.10 15.30
CA THR A 184 -12.25 18.93 16.40
C THR A 184 -13.56 18.36 15.89
N VAL A 185 -14.16 18.94 14.84
CA VAL A 185 -15.40 18.42 14.23
C VAL A 185 -15.20 17.00 13.71
N GLY A 186 -14.05 16.70 13.09
CA GLY A 186 -13.70 15.36 12.62
C GLY A 186 -13.63 14.33 13.75
N LEU A 187 -12.98 14.68 14.87
CA LEU A 187 -12.87 13.83 16.06
C LEU A 187 -14.25 13.53 16.68
N TRP A 188 -15.09 14.55 16.80
CA TRP A 188 -16.47 14.40 17.28
C TRP A 188 -17.32 13.55 16.36
N LEU A 189 -17.22 13.76 15.04
CA LEU A 189 -17.91 12.94 14.05
C LEU A 189 -17.47 11.47 14.14
N ALA A 190 -16.17 11.22 14.27
CA ALA A 190 -15.61 9.88 14.44
C ALA A 190 -16.08 9.19 15.73
N ALA A 191 -16.14 9.93 16.84
CA ALA A 191 -16.70 9.43 18.11
C ALA A 191 -18.19 9.06 17.96
N ILE A 192 -19.01 9.94 17.37
CA ILE A 192 -20.43 9.69 17.13
C ILE A 192 -20.63 8.45 16.23
N LEU A 193 -19.88 8.33 15.14
CA LEU A 193 -19.96 7.17 14.25
C LEU A 193 -19.53 5.87 14.95
N THR A 194 -18.50 5.92 15.80
CA THR A 194 -18.05 4.77 16.60
C THR A 194 -19.14 4.31 17.57
N LEU A 195 -19.77 5.26 18.27
CA LEU A 195 -20.90 4.97 19.17
C LEU A 195 -22.13 4.47 18.40
N ALA A 196 -22.40 5.01 17.21
CA ALA A 196 -23.49 4.56 16.35
C ALA A 196 -23.29 3.10 15.88
N ILE A 197 -22.06 2.69 15.59
CA ILE A 197 -21.73 1.29 15.29
C ILE A 197 -21.90 0.42 16.53
N MET A 198 -21.43 0.88 17.69
CA MET A 198 -21.57 0.15 18.97
C MET A 198 -23.03 -0.03 19.39
N SER A 199 -23.94 0.85 18.94
CA SER A 199 -25.38 0.72 19.16
C SER A 199 -25.97 -0.58 18.60
N PHE A 200 -25.28 -1.28 17.69
CA PHE A 200 -25.68 -2.63 17.25
C PHE A 200 -25.88 -3.60 18.41
N LEU A 201 -25.09 -3.45 19.49
CA LEU A 201 -25.20 -4.30 20.67
C LEU A 201 -26.58 -4.20 21.36
N CYS A 202 -27.32 -3.12 21.11
CA CYS A 202 -28.65 -2.88 21.67
C CYS A 202 -29.80 -3.18 20.68
N GLY A 203 -29.51 -3.75 19.50
CA GLY A 203 -30.51 -4.16 18.50
C GLY A 203 -30.51 -3.32 17.20
N ASP A 204 -31.52 -3.55 16.35
CA ASP A 204 -31.67 -2.88 15.04
C ASP A 204 -32.05 -1.40 15.19
N ASN A 205 -31.10 -0.51 14.91
CA ASN A 205 -31.27 0.94 15.06
C ASN A 205 -31.01 1.69 13.73
N PRO A 206 -31.84 2.67 13.33
CA PRO A 206 -31.54 3.57 12.21
C PRO A 206 -30.14 4.20 12.25
N PHE A 207 -29.62 4.52 13.45
CA PHE A 207 -28.27 5.11 13.59
C PHE A 207 -27.17 4.13 13.18
N TYR A 208 -27.29 2.86 13.58
CA TYR A 208 -26.38 1.80 13.15
C TYR A 208 -26.41 1.64 11.62
N LYS A 209 -27.60 1.51 11.03
CA LYS A 209 -27.77 1.34 9.56
C LYS A 209 -27.22 2.52 8.77
N THR A 210 -27.36 3.75 9.31
CA THR A 210 -26.81 4.95 8.69
C THR A 210 -25.28 4.96 8.76
N ALA A 211 -24.71 4.65 9.93
CA ALA A 211 -23.26 4.57 10.11
C ALA A 211 -22.64 3.45 9.25
N GLU A 212 -23.30 2.30 9.15
CA GLU A 212 -22.92 1.19 8.28
C GLU A 212 -22.94 1.62 6.80
N ALA A 213 -24.02 2.25 6.34
CA ALA A 213 -24.13 2.72 4.96
C ALA A 213 -23.07 3.78 4.61
N ILE A 214 -22.77 4.70 5.54
CA ILE A 214 -21.70 5.69 5.36
C ILE A 214 -20.35 4.99 5.26
N LEU A 215 -20.03 4.05 6.17
CA LEU A 215 -18.76 3.34 6.21
C LEU A 215 -18.54 2.50 4.94
N VAL A 216 -19.55 1.72 4.56
CA VAL A 216 -19.50 0.87 3.35
C VAL A 216 -19.47 1.73 2.09
N GLY A 217 -20.23 2.82 2.05
CA GLY A 217 -20.23 3.77 0.94
C GLY A 217 -18.88 4.47 0.76
N SER A 218 -18.28 4.97 1.85
CA SER A 218 -16.98 5.64 1.80
C SER A 218 -15.86 4.69 1.41
N SER A 219 -15.87 3.45 1.92
CA SER A 219 -14.86 2.45 1.58
C SER A 219 -14.99 1.99 0.13
N ALA A 220 -16.20 1.77 -0.37
CA ALA A 220 -16.45 1.46 -1.78
C ALA A 220 -16.05 2.64 -2.71
N GLY A 221 -16.36 3.88 -2.32
CA GLY A 221 -15.99 5.08 -3.06
C GLY A 221 -14.47 5.28 -3.12
N TYR A 222 -13.78 5.13 -1.98
CA TYR A 222 -12.32 5.18 -1.95
C TYR A 222 -11.70 4.07 -2.81
N ALA A 223 -12.17 2.83 -2.67
CA ALA A 223 -11.67 1.70 -3.45
C ALA A 223 -11.86 1.93 -4.96
N MET A 224 -12.98 2.52 -5.38
CA MET A 224 -13.24 2.88 -6.77
C MET A 224 -12.28 3.96 -7.27
N ALA A 225 -12.08 5.05 -6.52
CA ALA A 225 -11.17 6.12 -6.89
C ALA A 225 -9.72 5.63 -6.94
N TYR A 226 -9.30 4.88 -5.92
CA TYR A 226 -7.98 4.27 -5.86
C TYR A 226 -7.72 3.33 -7.04
N ALA A 227 -8.65 2.42 -7.34
CA ALA A 227 -8.54 1.52 -8.48
C ALA A 227 -8.54 2.24 -9.83
N PHE A 228 -9.25 3.38 -9.94
CA PHE A 228 -9.22 4.22 -11.14
C PHE A 228 -7.84 4.84 -11.35
N TYR A 229 -7.28 5.50 -10.34
CA TYR A 229 -5.96 6.12 -10.45
C TYR A 229 -4.85 5.08 -10.65
N THR A 230 -4.74 4.10 -9.76
CA THR A 230 -3.68 3.10 -9.87
C THR A 230 -3.82 2.19 -11.09
N GLY A 231 -5.03 1.80 -11.45
CA GLY A 231 -5.27 0.87 -12.55
C GLY A 231 -5.29 1.53 -13.93
N ILE A 232 -5.89 2.71 -14.07
CA ILE A 232 -6.06 3.38 -15.37
C ILE A 232 -5.01 4.46 -15.55
N VAL A 233 -4.81 5.34 -14.58
CA VAL A 233 -3.82 6.42 -14.74
C VAL A 233 -2.41 5.85 -14.71
N ASP A 234 -2.06 5.13 -13.63
CA ASP A 234 -0.67 4.74 -13.39
C ASP A 234 -0.25 3.55 -14.25
N GLN A 235 -1.08 2.51 -14.37
CA GLN A 235 -0.70 1.31 -15.12
C GLN A 235 -0.88 1.47 -16.64
N LEU A 236 -1.89 2.23 -17.09
CA LEU A 236 -2.27 2.33 -18.51
C LEU A 236 -1.85 3.66 -19.14
N LEU A 237 -2.30 4.80 -18.59
CA LEU A 237 -2.08 6.10 -19.22
C LEU A 237 -0.62 6.54 -19.17
N ILE A 238 0.14 6.21 -18.12
CA ILE A 238 1.59 6.49 -18.07
C ILE A 238 2.32 5.81 -19.23
N ASN A 239 2.03 4.55 -19.50
CA ASN A 239 2.71 3.78 -20.54
C ASN A 239 2.22 4.09 -21.96
N LEU A 240 0.98 4.56 -22.11
CA LEU A 240 0.39 4.87 -23.41
C LEU A 240 0.55 6.35 -23.82
N PHE A 241 0.43 7.28 -22.87
CA PHE A 241 0.53 8.73 -23.09
C PHE A 241 1.37 9.43 -22.00
N PRO A 242 2.67 9.12 -21.90
CA PRO A 242 3.53 9.63 -20.83
C PRO A 242 3.63 11.17 -20.80
N ALA A 243 3.56 11.84 -21.96
CA ALA A 243 3.61 13.30 -22.04
C ALA A 243 2.36 13.96 -21.41
N MET A 244 1.17 13.44 -21.70
CA MET A 244 -0.09 13.98 -21.17
C MET A 244 -0.19 13.78 -19.65
N VAL A 245 0.24 12.61 -19.15
CA VAL A 245 0.18 12.31 -17.71
C VAL A 245 1.20 13.14 -16.92
N ARG A 246 2.38 13.40 -17.51
CA ARG A 246 3.39 14.28 -16.90
C ARG A 246 2.87 15.71 -16.71
N GLU A 247 2.13 16.24 -17.69
CA GLU A 247 1.55 17.59 -17.61
C GLU A 247 0.36 17.65 -16.64
N TRP A 248 -0.48 16.62 -16.58
CA TRP A 248 -1.78 16.71 -15.93
C TRP A 248 -1.83 16.12 -14.52
N THR A 249 -1.11 15.02 -14.26
CA THR A 249 -1.30 14.22 -13.04
C THR A 249 -0.03 13.99 -12.24
N SER A 250 1.14 13.91 -12.89
CA SER A 250 2.40 13.57 -12.21
C SER A 250 3.61 14.28 -12.85
N PRO A 251 3.92 15.53 -12.44
CA PRO A 251 5.03 16.31 -13.00
C PRO A 251 6.42 15.68 -12.81
N GLY A 252 6.60 14.84 -11.78
CA GLY A 252 7.89 14.20 -11.46
C GLY A 252 8.15 12.87 -12.15
N LEU A 253 7.42 12.53 -13.22
CA LEU A 253 7.56 11.22 -13.86
C LEU A 253 8.88 11.11 -14.66
N PRO A 254 9.71 10.07 -14.45
CA PRO A 254 10.97 9.88 -15.17
C PRO A 254 10.81 9.93 -16.69
N TRP A 255 11.83 10.42 -17.40
CA TRP A 255 11.85 10.51 -18.87
C TRP A 255 12.13 9.16 -19.56
N SER A 256 12.35 8.10 -18.79
CA SER A 256 12.50 6.72 -19.26
C SER A 256 11.23 6.13 -19.86
N TYR A 257 10.04 6.63 -19.49
CA TYR A 257 8.79 6.15 -20.06
C TYR A 257 8.63 6.63 -21.50
N SER A 258 8.54 5.67 -22.42
CA SER A 258 8.24 5.87 -23.84
C SER A 258 6.86 5.30 -24.18
N TRP A 259 6.37 5.63 -25.37
CA TRP A 259 5.12 5.08 -25.87
C TRP A 259 5.32 3.60 -26.18
N ASP A 260 4.67 2.72 -25.41
CA ASP A 260 4.67 1.29 -25.68
C ASP A 260 3.31 0.83 -26.26
N TRP A 261 3.34 0.40 -27.52
CA TRP A 261 2.19 -0.06 -28.28
C TRP A 261 1.54 -1.32 -27.70
N VAL A 262 2.26 -2.10 -26.88
CA VAL A 262 1.72 -3.30 -26.23
C VAL A 262 0.56 -2.93 -25.29
N TYR A 263 0.59 -1.73 -24.68
CA TYR A 263 -0.45 -1.26 -23.77
C TYR A 263 -1.77 -0.85 -24.44
N VAL A 264 -1.82 -0.83 -25.78
CA VAL A 264 -3.07 -0.66 -26.53
C VAL A 264 -4.03 -1.82 -26.27
N ILE A 265 -3.52 -3.04 -26.08
CA ILE A 265 -4.35 -4.22 -25.79
C ILE A 265 -5.07 -4.06 -24.43
N PRO A 266 -4.37 -3.78 -23.31
CA PRO A 266 -5.00 -3.36 -22.06
C PRO A 266 -5.96 -2.18 -22.19
N ALA A 267 -5.65 -1.18 -23.03
CA ALA A 267 -6.54 -0.02 -23.23
C ALA A 267 -7.89 -0.43 -23.82
N ILE A 268 -7.86 -1.29 -24.85
CA ILE A 268 -9.08 -1.84 -25.46
C ILE A 268 -9.88 -2.63 -24.42
N LEU A 269 -9.21 -3.48 -23.63
CA LEU A 269 -9.87 -4.25 -22.57
C LEU A 269 -10.48 -3.35 -21.48
N ALA A 270 -9.81 -2.26 -21.11
CA ALA A 270 -10.30 -1.28 -20.15
C ALA A 270 -11.56 -0.57 -20.68
N VAL A 271 -11.55 -0.11 -21.93
CA VAL A 271 -12.73 0.51 -22.57
C VAL A 271 -13.89 -0.49 -22.66
N MET A 272 -13.62 -1.75 -23.03
CA MET A 272 -14.62 -2.81 -23.04
C MET A 272 -15.24 -3.07 -21.66
N LEU A 273 -14.46 -2.89 -20.58
CA LEU A 273 -14.94 -3.01 -19.21
C LEU A 273 -15.81 -1.81 -18.81
N VAL A 274 -15.47 -0.58 -19.22
CA VAL A 274 -16.29 0.62 -18.99
C VAL A 274 -17.64 0.53 -19.70
N CYS A 275 -17.70 -0.10 -20.88
CA CYS A 275 -18.96 -0.38 -21.58
C CYS A 275 -19.96 -1.22 -20.77
N ARG A 276 -19.54 -1.83 -19.65
CA ARG A 276 -20.44 -2.49 -18.69
C ARG A 276 -21.40 -1.51 -18.00
N LEU A 277 -21.02 -0.24 -17.85
CA LEU A 277 -21.88 0.79 -17.27
C LEU A 277 -23.06 1.16 -18.20
N LEU A 278 -22.98 0.79 -19.48
CA LEU A 278 -24.07 0.96 -20.43
C LEU A 278 -25.06 -0.20 -20.32
N PRO A 279 -26.39 0.08 -20.27
CA PRO A 279 -27.41 -0.95 -20.05
C PRO A 279 -27.47 -2.04 -21.15
N LYS A 280 -26.89 -1.79 -22.34
CA LYS A 280 -26.86 -2.72 -23.48
C LYS A 280 -25.46 -3.27 -23.81
N GLY A 281 -24.42 -2.89 -23.06
CA GLY A 281 -23.01 -3.24 -23.35
C GLY A 281 -22.44 -4.45 -22.58
N GLY A 282 -23.23 -5.07 -21.70
CA GLY A 282 -22.74 -6.08 -20.75
C GLY A 282 -22.15 -7.37 -21.36
N TRP A 283 -22.40 -7.68 -22.64
CA TRP A 283 -21.75 -8.82 -23.32
C TRP A 283 -20.26 -8.53 -23.62
N ILE A 284 -19.92 -7.30 -24.00
CA ILE A 284 -18.55 -6.93 -24.39
C ILE A 284 -17.60 -7.06 -23.19
N ALA A 285 -18.09 -6.73 -21.99
CA ALA A 285 -17.32 -6.80 -20.75
C ALA A 285 -16.98 -8.22 -20.28
N ARG A 286 -17.54 -9.28 -20.90
CA ARG A 286 -17.25 -10.68 -20.54
C ARG A 286 -15.85 -11.10 -20.94
N TRP A 287 -15.31 -10.57 -22.04
CA TRP A 287 -13.96 -10.90 -22.51
C TRP A 287 -12.87 -10.37 -21.56
N PRO A 288 -12.87 -9.09 -21.16
CA PRO A 288 -11.97 -8.62 -20.11
C PRO A 288 -12.13 -9.38 -18.80
N LEU A 289 -13.36 -9.74 -18.40
CA LEU A 289 -13.60 -10.47 -17.16
C LEU A 289 -13.02 -11.89 -17.20
N ALA A 290 -13.17 -12.61 -18.31
CA ALA A 290 -12.56 -13.92 -18.51
C ALA A 290 -11.03 -13.83 -18.45
N PHE A 291 -10.44 -12.80 -19.07
CA PHE A 291 -9.01 -12.53 -19.00
C PHE A 291 -8.55 -12.25 -17.57
N ILE A 292 -9.23 -11.35 -16.83
CA ILE A 292 -8.90 -11.02 -15.45
C ILE A 292 -8.98 -12.26 -14.55
N ILE A 293 -10.05 -13.05 -14.65
CA ILE A 293 -10.21 -14.26 -13.83
C ILE A 293 -9.13 -15.28 -14.18
N GLY A 294 -8.86 -15.52 -15.48
CA GLY A 294 -7.84 -16.47 -15.93
C GLY A 294 -6.42 -16.06 -15.49
N ALA A 295 -6.05 -14.78 -15.68
CA ALA A 295 -4.77 -14.23 -15.26
C ALA A 295 -4.62 -14.27 -13.74
N THR A 296 -5.64 -13.82 -12.99
CA THR A 296 -5.60 -13.82 -11.52
C THR A 296 -5.51 -15.23 -10.98
N ALA A 297 -6.26 -16.20 -11.53
CA ALA A 297 -6.17 -17.60 -11.13
C ALA A 297 -4.79 -18.19 -11.43
N GLY A 298 -4.20 -17.88 -12.59
CA GLY A 298 -2.84 -18.30 -12.95
C GLY A 298 -1.78 -17.74 -11.99
N PHE A 299 -1.79 -16.42 -11.75
CA PHE A 299 -0.86 -15.79 -10.82
C PHE A 299 -1.03 -16.31 -9.39
N ARG A 300 -2.28 -16.45 -8.92
CA ARG A 300 -2.58 -16.98 -7.59
C ARG A 300 -2.13 -18.44 -7.46
N LEU A 301 -2.30 -19.26 -8.49
CA LEU A 301 -1.83 -20.65 -8.45
C LEU A 301 -0.31 -20.70 -8.24
N THR A 302 0.45 -20.00 -9.08
CA THR A 302 1.92 -19.97 -8.96
C THR A 302 2.36 -19.36 -7.63
N SER A 303 1.72 -18.26 -7.19
CA SER A 303 2.08 -17.60 -5.93
C SER A 303 1.81 -18.48 -4.71
N HIS A 304 0.68 -19.21 -4.66
CA HIS A 304 0.39 -20.11 -3.54
C HIS A 304 1.29 -21.35 -3.57
N LEU A 305 1.64 -21.85 -4.76
CA LEU A 305 2.60 -22.96 -4.86
C LEU A 305 3.98 -22.55 -4.34
N GLU A 306 4.48 -21.38 -4.74
CA GLU A 306 5.79 -20.91 -4.31
C GLU A 306 5.80 -20.45 -2.85
N SER A 307 4.88 -19.55 -2.48
CA SER A 307 4.85 -18.98 -1.13
C SER A 307 4.32 -20.00 -0.13
N ASP A 308 3.11 -20.51 -0.33
CA ASP A 308 2.46 -21.27 0.74
C ASP A 308 2.97 -22.71 0.75
N PHE A 309 3.02 -23.40 -0.38
CA PHE A 309 3.46 -24.79 -0.39
C PHE A 309 4.98 -24.93 -0.17
N LEU A 310 5.83 -24.24 -0.96
CA LEU A 310 7.28 -24.42 -0.82
C LEU A 310 7.82 -23.82 0.49
N LEU A 311 7.36 -22.64 0.94
CA LEU A 311 7.84 -22.10 2.22
C LEU A 311 7.34 -22.89 3.42
N GLN A 312 6.12 -23.47 3.38
CA GLN A 312 5.67 -24.35 4.46
C GLN A 312 6.51 -25.63 4.51
N ILE A 313 6.80 -26.26 3.36
CA ILE A 313 7.69 -27.43 3.30
C ILE A 313 9.09 -27.05 3.84
N LYS A 314 9.67 -25.95 3.35
CA LYS A 314 10.96 -25.44 3.85
C LYS A 314 10.92 -25.17 5.35
N GLY A 315 9.84 -24.58 5.86
CA GLY A 315 9.64 -24.31 7.28
C GLY A 315 9.54 -25.56 8.15
N THR A 316 9.22 -26.73 7.56
CA THR A 316 9.29 -28.02 8.25
C THR A 316 10.67 -28.69 8.17
N ILE A 317 11.55 -28.25 7.28
CA ILE A 317 12.94 -28.73 7.15
C ILE A 317 13.83 -27.88 8.06
N THR A 318 13.66 -28.03 9.38
CA THR A 318 14.51 -27.38 10.38
C THR A 318 15.57 -28.35 10.90
N THR A 319 16.75 -27.84 11.26
CA THR A 319 17.80 -28.63 11.91
C THR A 319 17.30 -29.13 13.27
N LEU A 320 17.26 -30.45 13.47
CA LEU A 320 16.85 -31.09 14.72
C LEU A 320 17.80 -30.78 15.89
N TRP A 321 19.04 -30.41 15.57
CA TRP A 321 20.04 -29.92 16.49
C TRP A 321 20.28 -28.43 16.23
N ALA A 322 19.66 -27.57 17.03
CA ALA A 322 19.81 -26.12 16.94
C ALA A 322 20.95 -25.64 17.85
N GLU A 323 21.80 -24.78 17.32
CA GLU A 323 22.87 -24.13 18.07
C GLU A 323 22.60 -22.63 18.16
N ASN A 324 22.82 -22.05 19.34
CA ASN A 324 22.75 -20.62 19.56
C ASN A 324 23.95 -19.90 18.91
N ALA A 325 23.88 -18.58 18.80
CA ALA A 325 24.94 -17.73 18.22
C ALA A 325 26.35 -17.94 18.83
N ASN A 326 26.43 -18.53 20.03
CA ASN A 326 27.66 -18.85 20.74
C ASN A 326 28.13 -20.31 20.57
N GLY A 327 27.57 -21.07 19.63
CA GLY A 327 27.92 -22.49 19.37
C GLY A 327 27.47 -23.46 20.48
N GLN A 328 26.54 -23.03 21.33
CA GLN A 328 25.97 -23.86 22.40
C GLN A 328 24.61 -24.43 21.98
N PHE A 329 24.30 -25.64 22.42
CA PHE A 329 23.04 -26.30 22.12
C PHE A 329 21.83 -25.51 22.65
N ASP A 330 20.89 -25.18 21.76
CA ASP A 330 19.63 -24.55 22.11
C ASP A 330 18.53 -25.60 22.24
N LEU A 331 18.17 -25.88 23.49
CA LEU A 331 17.14 -26.83 23.86
C LEU A 331 15.77 -26.46 23.29
N TRP A 332 15.40 -25.18 23.29
CA TRP A 332 14.02 -24.80 22.99
C TRP A 332 13.73 -24.88 21.50
N ASN A 333 14.66 -24.38 20.68
CA ASN A 333 14.56 -24.49 19.23
C ASN A 333 14.64 -25.95 18.75
N SER A 334 15.50 -26.77 19.36
CA SER A 334 15.62 -28.19 19.03
C SER A 334 14.35 -28.97 19.38
N VAL A 335 13.75 -28.72 20.55
CA VAL A 335 12.47 -29.33 20.94
C VAL A 335 11.34 -28.88 20.02
N GLY A 336 11.29 -27.60 19.65
CA GLY A 336 10.33 -27.07 18.69
C GLY A 336 10.40 -27.79 17.34
N ALA A 337 11.61 -27.98 16.79
CA ALA A 337 11.84 -28.71 15.54
C ALA A 337 11.33 -30.17 15.62
N ILE A 338 11.60 -30.86 16.74
CA ILE A 338 11.12 -32.25 16.96
C ILE A 338 9.59 -32.29 17.05
N VAL A 339 8.98 -31.35 17.77
CA VAL A 339 7.51 -31.27 17.91
C VAL A 339 6.84 -31.03 16.56
N ILE A 340 7.39 -30.13 15.73
CA ILE A 340 6.89 -29.88 14.37
C ILE A 340 7.02 -31.14 13.51
N LEU A 341 8.19 -31.79 13.50
CA LEU A 341 8.43 -33.01 12.73
C LEU A 341 7.45 -34.13 13.11
N LEU A 342 7.30 -34.40 14.42
CA LEU A 342 6.35 -35.39 14.92
C LEU A 342 4.91 -34.99 14.63
N GLY A 343 4.55 -33.72 14.79
CA GLY A 343 3.23 -33.20 14.50
C GLY A 343 2.83 -33.38 13.04
N VAL A 344 3.75 -33.06 12.11
CA VAL A 344 3.55 -33.25 10.66
C VAL A 344 3.41 -34.72 10.32
N LEU A 345 4.27 -35.60 10.86
CA LEU A 345 4.17 -37.06 10.65
C LEU A 345 2.83 -37.62 11.14
N LEU A 346 2.40 -37.23 12.35
CA LEU A 346 1.11 -37.67 12.91
C LEU A 346 -0.07 -37.16 12.08
N CYS A 347 0.00 -35.92 11.57
CA CYS A 347 -1.00 -35.34 10.69
C CYS A 347 -1.06 -36.07 9.33
N LEU A 348 0.10 -36.38 8.75
CA LEU A 348 0.20 -37.12 7.49
C LEU A 348 -0.40 -38.53 7.63
N VAL A 349 -0.12 -39.22 8.73
CA VAL A 349 -0.72 -40.53 9.06
C VAL A 349 -2.24 -40.42 9.20
N TYR A 350 -2.75 -39.33 9.78
CA TYR A 350 -4.20 -39.09 9.87
C TYR A 350 -4.86 -38.86 8.50
N PHE A 351 -4.25 -38.09 7.60
CA PHE A 351 -4.79 -37.85 6.26
C PHE A 351 -4.49 -38.99 5.27
N PHE A 352 -3.69 -39.98 5.65
CA PHE A 352 -3.38 -41.13 4.82
C PHE A 352 -4.55 -42.12 4.80
N PHE A 353 -5.55 -41.85 3.95
CA PHE A 353 -6.76 -42.67 3.82
C PHE A 353 -6.52 -44.07 3.22
N SER A 354 -5.32 -44.34 2.69
CA SER A 354 -4.99 -45.60 2.00
C SER A 354 -4.67 -46.79 2.92
N LEU A 355 -4.59 -46.59 4.25
CA LEU A 355 -4.42 -47.69 5.22
C LEU A 355 -5.65 -47.81 6.12
N GLU A 356 -6.09 -49.06 6.37
CA GLU A 356 -7.10 -49.31 7.39
C GLU A 356 -6.56 -48.90 8.77
N HIS A 357 -7.29 -48.02 9.45
CA HIS A 357 -6.91 -47.46 10.75
C HIS A 357 -7.06 -48.48 11.89
N LYS A 358 -6.34 -49.61 11.84
CA LYS A 358 -6.31 -50.64 12.90
C LYS A 358 -4.93 -50.68 13.59
N GLY A 359 -4.92 -50.88 14.91
CA GLY A 359 -3.69 -51.07 15.69
C GLY A 359 -2.88 -49.79 15.95
N ALA A 360 -1.54 -49.87 15.83
CA ALA A 360 -0.62 -48.77 16.14
C ALA A 360 -0.81 -47.54 15.23
N VAL A 361 -1.15 -47.76 13.95
CA VAL A 361 -1.45 -46.71 12.98
C VAL A 361 -2.68 -45.91 13.41
N GLY A 362 -3.72 -46.55 13.98
CA GLY A 362 -4.90 -45.86 14.51
C GLY A 362 -4.63 -45.00 15.75
N LYS A 363 -3.65 -45.38 16.58
CA LYS A 363 -3.23 -44.55 17.73
C LYS A 363 -2.40 -43.34 17.28
N ALA A 364 -1.53 -43.51 16.29
CA ALA A 364 -0.79 -42.40 15.67
C ALA A 364 -1.74 -41.41 14.96
N ALA A 365 -2.74 -41.90 14.22
CA ALA A 365 -3.78 -41.06 13.61
C ALA A 365 -4.59 -40.27 14.67
N ARG A 366 -4.86 -40.87 15.83
CA ARG A 366 -5.50 -40.16 16.96
C ARG A 366 -4.62 -39.02 17.48
N GLY A 367 -3.29 -39.22 17.54
CA GLY A 367 -2.33 -38.15 17.82
C GLY A 367 -2.42 -37.02 16.79
N GLY A 368 -2.54 -37.36 15.50
CA GLY A 368 -2.75 -36.37 14.42
C GLY A 368 -4.02 -35.55 14.59
N ILE A 369 -5.13 -36.17 15.01
CA ILE A 369 -6.38 -35.46 15.33
C ILE A 369 -6.16 -34.44 16.47
N PHE A 370 -5.44 -34.82 17.52
CA PHE A 370 -5.14 -33.90 18.62
C PHE A 370 -4.30 -32.71 18.14
N VAL A 371 -3.26 -32.96 17.35
CA VAL A 371 -2.42 -31.90 16.77
C VAL A 371 -3.25 -30.96 15.89
N LEU A 372 -4.12 -31.50 15.03
CA LEU A 372 -5.03 -30.70 14.21
C LEU A 372 -6.03 -29.88 15.04
N MET A 373 -6.58 -30.45 16.10
CA MET A 373 -7.53 -29.72 16.94
C MET A 373 -6.84 -28.56 17.69
N ILE A 374 -5.58 -28.73 18.09
CA ILE A 374 -4.77 -27.66 18.70
C ILE A 374 -4.50 -26.54 17.70
N THR A 375 -4.09 -26.86 16.46
CA THR A 375 -3.81 -25.83 15.44
C THR A 375 -5.07 -25.10 15.00
N PHE A 376 -6.19 -25.81 14.82
CA PHE A 376 -7.48 -25.16 14.58
C PHE A 376 -7.92 -24.30 15.77
N GLY A 377 -7.73 -24.78 17.00
CA GLY A 377 -7.99 -24.01 18.22
C GLY A 377 -7.17 -22.72 18.28
N ALA A 378 -5.89 -22.77 17.92
CA ALA A 378 -5.03 -21.60 17.83
C ALA A 378 -5.49 -20.62 16.74
N ALA A 379 -5.87 -21.12 15.55
CA ALA A 379 -6.40 -20.30 14.47
C ALA A 379 -7.71 -19.59 14.88
N PHE A 380 -8.65 -20.30 15.53
CA PHE A 380 -9.84 -19.67 16.09
C PHE A 380 -9.49 -18.64 17.18
N GLY A 381 -8.55 -18.96 18.07
CA GLY A 381 -8.07 -18.05 19.11
C GLY A 381 -7.51 -16.73 18.56
N LEU A 382 -6.73 -16.79 17.47
CA LEU A 382 -6.22 -15.60 16.78
C LEU A 382 -7.34 -14.70 16.25
N THR A 383 -8.43 -15.28 15.72
CA THR A 383 -9.57 -14.48 15.25
C THR A 383 -10.32 -13.80 16.40
N VAL A 384 -10.43 -14.46 17.55
CA VAL A 384 -11.05 -13.89 18.76
C VAL A 384 -10.17 -12.76 19.31
N MET A 385 -8.85 -12.99 19.40
CA MET A 385 -7.89 -11.98 19.83
C MET A 385 -7.98 -10.75 18.92
N GLY A 386 -7.99 -10.93 17.59
CA GLY A 386 -8.11 -9.82 16.64
C GLY A 386 -9.36 -8.97 16.86
N ARG A 387 -10.51 -9.61 17.13
CA ARG A 387 -11.76 -8.89 17.44
C ARG A 387 -11.71 -8.13 18.77
N ILE A 388 -11.11 -8.72 19.81
CA ILE A 388 -10.94 -8.07 21.11
C ILE A 388 -9.95 -6.89 20.98
N THR A 389 -8.85 -7.06 20.26
CA THR A 389 -7.88 -5.97 20.02
C THR A 389 -8.55 -4.80 19.30
N LEU A 390 -9.33 -5.06 18.24
CA LEU A 390 -10.09 -4.01 17.56
C LEU A 390 -11.07 -3.29 18.50
N LEU A 391 -11.74 -4.03 19.40
CA LEU A 391 -12.64 -3.44 20.39
C LEU A 391 -11.87 -2.55 21.38
N THR A 392 -10.72 -3.03 21.89
CA THR A 392 -9.85 -2.26 22.79
C THR A 392 -9.33 -1.00 22.11
N GLU A 393 -8.91 -1.07 20.84
CA GLU A 393 -8.51 0.13 20.07
C GLU A 393 -9.64 1.15 19.95
N ARG A 394 -10.89 0.72 19.74
CA ARG A 394 -12.03 1.64 19.70
C ARG A 394 -12.33 2.27 21.07
N PHE A 395 -12.14 1.54 22.16
CA PHE A 395 -12.24 2.11 23.51
C PHE A 395 -11.09 3.07 23.81
N ASP A 396 -9.87 2.75 23.35
CA ASP A 396 -8.70 3.61 23.50
C ASP A 396 -8.93 4.96 22.79
N PHE A 397 -9.43 4.92 21.56
CA PHE A 397 -9.86 6.10 20.81
C PHE A 397 -10.90 6.93 21.57
N LEU A 398 -11.95 6.30 22.11
CA LEU A 398 -13.01 7.01 22.84
C LEU A 398 -12.51 7.65 24.15
N PHE A 399 -11.65 6.97 24.91
CA PHE A 399 -11.21 7.46 26.22
C PHE A 399 -9.99 8.38 26.16
N LYS A 400 -9.00 8.07 25.33
CA LYS A 400 -7.78 8.88 25.16
C LYS A 400 -8.00 10.03 24.19
N GLU A 401 -8.32 9.72 22.94
CA GLU A 401 -8.34 10.74 21.89
C GLU A 401 -9.56 11.64 21.98
N TRP A 402 -10.74 11.10 22.29
CA TRP A 402 -11.96 11.89 22.36
C TRP A 402 -12.21 12.51 23.75
N LEU A 403 -12.16 11.72 24.82
CA LEU A 403 -12.50 12.22 26.17
C LEU A 403 -11.30 12.77 26.98
N HIS A 404 -10.07 12.58 26.50
CA HIS A 404 -8.82 13.01 27.18
C HIS A 404 -8.71 12.53 28.64
N LEU A 405 -9.23 11.34 28.97
CA LEU A 405 -9.22 10.80 30.35
C LEU A 405 -7.96 10.02 30.73
N MET A 406 -7.19 9.58 29.73
CA MET A 406 -5.93 8.83 29.86
C MET A 406 -4.95 9.44 28.87
#